data_AF-A0A971NIK6-F1
#
_entry.id   AF-A0A971NIK6-F1
#
_cell.length_a   1.000
_cell.length_b   1.000
_cell.length_c   1.000
_cell.angle_alpha   90.00
_cell.angle_beta   90.00
_cell.angle_gamma   90.00
#
_symmetry.space_group_name_H-M   'P 1'
#
loop_
_entity.id
_entity.type
_entity.pdbx_description
1 polymer ?
#
loop_
_entity_poly.entity_id
_entity_poly.type
_entity_poly.pdbx_seq_one_letter_code
_entity_poly.pdbx_strand_id
1 'polypeptide(L)'
;MPAANEIRGMVFNIQRNSTEDGPGIRTTVFMKGCPMHCPWCHNPESIKVSPELVWYSIRCIGAQACVSECPKAALALTQDGIIIDRGRCDACGQCVVACPANALEVLGKRMTVEEVAAIVLRDRVFYEKSGGGMTLSGGEPSLQPGFAAALMQVMRREGIHVALDTCGGTKWKVLEPLVELADLVLLDLKIMDEDKHPRVLGVSLDTVL
;
A
#
# COMPACT_ATOMS: atom_id res chain seq x y z
N MET A 1 20.33 -14.86 4.88
CA MET A 1 19.15 -14.03 4.52
C MET A 1 17.97 -14.98 4.37
N PRO A 2 16.77 -14.63 4.86
CA PRO A 2 15.58 -15.46 4.65
C PRO A 2 15.35 -15.70 3.16
N ALA A 3 14.79 -16.86 2.79
CA ALA A 3 14.36 -17.09 1.42
C ALA A 3 13.32 -16.04 1.04
N ALA A 4 13.28 -15.61 -0.22
CA ALA A 4 12.32 -14.60 -0.68
C ALA A 4 10.86 -15.00 -0.30
N ASN A 5 10.57 -16.32 -0.27
CA ASN A 5 9.31 -16.96 0.16
C ASN A 5 8.85 -16.59 1.57
N GLU A 6 9.73 -16.10 2.43
CA GLU A 6 9.43 -15.75 3.82
C GLU A 6 9.31 -14.24 4.05
N ILE A 7 9.82 -13.42 3.12
CA ILE A 7 9.79 -11.96 3.26
C ILE A 7 8.39 -11.48 2.93
N ARG A 8 7.75 -10.81 3.89
CA ARG A 8 6.36 -10.35 3.78
C ARG A 8 6.25 -8.84 3.94
N GLY A 9 5.38 -8.24 3.15
CA GLY A 9 5.03 -6.83 3.18
C GLY A 9 3.52 -6.64 3.32
N MET A 10 3.13 -5.46 3.76
CA MET A 10 1.74 -5.03 3.81
C MET A 10 1.39 -4.26 2.54
N VAL A 11 0.55 -4.85 1.70
CA VAL A 11 0.10 -4.31 0.43
C VAL A 11 -1.41 -4.11 0.51
N PHE A 12 -1.92 -2.91 0.22
CA PHE A 12 -3.37 -2.67 0.24
C PHE A 12 -4.01 -2.80 -1.13
N ASN A 13 -3.27 -2.58 -2.22
CA ASN A 13 -3.77 -2.73 -3.57
C ASN A 13 -2.65 -3.11 -4.54
N ILE A 14 -3.01 -3.82 -5.61
CA ILE A 14 -2.14 -4.06 -6.78
C ILE A 14 -2.95 -3.69 -8.02
N GLN A 15 -2.66 -2.52 -8.57
CA GLN A 15 -3.36 -2.02 -9.76
C GLN A 15 -2.59 -2.43 -11.00
N ARG A 16 -3.23 -3.25 -11.81
CA ARG A 16 -2.74 -3.66 -13.13
C ARG A 16 -3.16 -2.64 -14.18
N ASN A 17 -2.41 -2.54 -15.27
CA ASN A 17 -2.68 -1.64 -16.39
C ASN A 17 -2.73 -0.14 -16.02
N SER A 18 -1.88 0.30 -15.08
CA SER A 18 -1.74 1.72 -14.79
C SER A 18 -0.98 2.44 -15.91
N THR A 19 -1.45 3.63 -16.28
CA THR A 19 -0.81 4.53 -17.26
C THR A 19 -0.24 5.80 -16.64
N GLU A 20 -0.57 6.06 -15.36
CA GLU A 20 -0.24 7.33 -14.69
C GLU A 20 0.90 7.18 -13.66
N ASP A 21 1.32 5.94 -13.35
CA ASP A 21 2.31 5.65 -12.31
C ASP A 21 3.74 5.50 -12.88
N GLY A 22 4.05 6.24 -13.95
CA GLY A 22 5.33 6.23 -14.66
C GLY A 22 5.21 5.83 -16.14
N PRO A 23 6.34 5.76 -16.89
CA PRO A 23 6.32 5.48 -18.32
C PRO A 23 5.78 4.10 -18.68
N GLY A 24 5.05 4.03 -19.80
CA GLY A 24 4.46 2.80 -20.33
C GLY A 24 3.29 2.28 -19.50
N ILE A 25 2.86 1.05 -19.78
CA ILE A 25 1.82 0.37 -18.99
C ILE A 25 2.50 -0.31 -17.80
N ARG A 26 1.99 -0.08 -16.60
CA ARG A 26 2.62 -0.55 -15.36
C ARG A 26 1.67 -1.33 -14.47
N THR A 27 2.21 -2.23 -13.66
CA THR A 27 1.51 -2.73 -12.47
C THR A 27 2.05 -2.02 -11.25
N THR A 28 1.17 -1.32 -10.55
CA THR A 28 1.50 -0.55 -9.36
C THR A 28 1.16 -1.34 -8.12
N VAL A 29 2.18 -1.61 -7.30
CA VAL A 29 2.06 -2.28 -6.00
C VAL A 29 1.97 -1.22 -4.94
N PHE A 30 0.79 -1.04 -4.36
CA PHE A 30 0.52 -0.01 -3.35
C PHE A 30 0.69 -0.59 -1.93
N MET A 31 1.73 -0.12 -1.24
CA MET A 31 2.12 -0.55 0.10
C MET A 31 1.45 0.29 1.20
N LYS A 32 1.28 -0.29 2.39
CA LYS A 32 0.86 0.43 3.61
C LYS A 32 2.05 1.00 4.38
N GLY A 33 1.75 1.97 5.25
CA GLY A 33 2.70 2.85 5.93
C GLY A 33 3.03 4.09 5.11
N CYS A 34 2.82 5.29 5.65
CA CYS A 34 3.40 6.54 5.14
C CYS A 34 3.83 7.41 6.32
N PRO A 35 5.02 8.03 6.31
CA PRO A 35 5.44 8.93 7.38
C PRO A 35 4.76 10.30 7.26
N MET A 36 4.19 10.62 6.09
CA MET A 36 3.52 11.88 5.84
C MET A 36 2.00 11.82 6.07
N HIS A 37 1.40 12.97 6.38
CA HIS A 37 -0.04 13.17 6.58
C HIS A 37 -0.58 14.25 5.65
N CYS A 38 -0.27 14.14 4.35
CA CYS A 38 -0.70 15.12 3.34
C CYS A 38 -2.22 15.36 3.42
N PRO A 39 -2.69 16.62 3.55
CA PRO A 39 -4.13 16.92 3.61
C PRO A 39 -4.90 16.51 2.35
N TRP A 40 -4.21 16.37 1.24
CA TRP A 40 -4.73 15.92 -0.06
C TRP A 40 -4.28 14.49 -0.40
N CYS A 41 -3.97 13.65 0.60
CA CYS A 41 -3.61 12.26 0.34
C CYS A 41 -4.76 11.55 -0.38
N HIS A 42 -4.49 11.03 -1.58
CA HIS A 42 -5.48 10.26 -2.35
C HIS A 42 -5.63 8.81 -1.83
N ASN A 43 -4.65 8.34 -1.05
CA ASN A 43 -4.63 7.00 -0.47
C ASN A 43 -4.51 7.07 1.08
N PRO A 44 -5.43 7.73 1.80
CA PRO A 44 -5.33 7.88 3.26
C PRO A 44 -5.30 6.52 4.00
N GLU A 45 -5.86 5.47 3.39
CA GLU A 45 -5.76 4.08 3.86
C GLU A 45 -4.35 3.52 3.84
N SER A 46 -3.41 4.13 3.11
CA SER A 46 -2.02 3.70 3.06
C SER A 46 -1.23 4.18 4.29
N ILE A 47 -1.71 5.19 5.04
CA ILE A 47 -0.91 5.86 6.08
C ILE A 47 -0.53 4.90 7.22
N LYS A 48 -1.49 4.16 7.79
CA LYS A 48 -1.15 3.17 8.83
C LYS A 48 -0.53 1.94 8.21
N VAL A 49 0.53 1.43 8.83
CA VAL A 49 1.19 0.17 8.41
C VAL A 49 0.29 -1.05 8.69
N SER A 50 -0.52 -1.02 9.75
CA SER A 50 -1.37 -2.13 10.16
C SER A 50 -2.61 -2.27 9.28
N PRO A 51 -3.14 -3.50 9.08
CA PRO A 51 -4.41 -3.70 8.37
C PRO A 51 -5.56 -2.94 9.03
N GLU A 52 -6.51 -2.48 8.22
CA GLU A 52 -7.68 -1.74 8.69
C GLU A 52 -8.95 -2.27 8.05
N LEU A 53 -9.95 -2.57 8.88
CA LEU A 53 -11.29 -2.91 8.39
C LEU A 53 -12.00 -1.63 7.93
N VAL A 54 -12.58 -1.65 6.73
CA VAL A 54 -13.45 -0.59 6.22
C VAL A 54 -14.82 -1.13 5.88
N TRP A 55 -15.81 -0.24 5.94
CA TRP A 55 -17.19 -0.53 5.62
C TRP A 55 -17.66 0.41 4.50
N TYR A 56 -18.24 -0.18 3.46
CA TYR A 56 -18.81 0.52 2.30
C TYR A 56 -20.32 0.59 2.45
N SER A 57 -20.83 1.75 2.88
CA SER A 57 -22.26 1.97 3.14
C SER A 57 -23.14 1.62 1.94
N ILE A 58 -22.72 1.99 0.73
CA ILE A 58 -23.46 1.76 -0.53
C ILE A 58 -23.68 0.27 -0.86
N ARG A 59 -22.84 -0.62 -0.32
CA ARG A 59 -22.95 -2.07 -0.53
C ARG A 59 -23.75 -2.75 0.60
N CYS A 60 -23.97 -2.08 1.72
CA CYS A 60 -24.51 -2.70 2.92
C CYS A 60 -26.03 -2.92 2.80
N ILE A 61 -26.48 -4.17 2.99
CA ILE A 61 -27.91 -4.52 3.01
C ILE A 61 -28.47 -4.73 4.44
N GLY A 62 -27.68 -4.41 5.47
CA GLY A 62 -28.13 -4.54 6.86
C GLY A 62 -28.30 -5.98 7.38
N ALA A 63 -27.65 -6.97 6.75
CA ALA A 63 -27.79 -8.38 7.10
C ALA A 63 -27.25 -8.77 8.50
N GLN A 64 -26.43 -7.91 9.12
CA GLN A 64 -25.88 -8.06 10.49
C GLN A 64 -25.02 -9.31 10.79
N ALA A 65 -24.81 -10.21 9.83
CA ALA A 65 -23.88 -11.34 9.99
C ALA A 65 -22.46 -10.89 10.40
N CYS A 66 -22.01 -9.72 9.91
CA CYS A 66 -20.73 -9.15 10.31
C CYS A 66 -20.63 -8.75 11.79
N VAL A 67 -21.77 -8.40 12.42
CA VAL A 67 -21.87 -8.05 13.84
C VAL A 67 -21.86 -9.32 14.68
N SER A 68 -22.66 -10.32 14.30
CA SER A 68 -22.76 -11.60 15.03
C SER A 68 -21.48 -12.42 14.97
N GLU A 69 -20.80 -12.45 13.81
CA GLU A 69 -19.59 -13.25 13.60
C GLU A 69 -18.30 -12.53 14.06
N CYS A 70 -18.39 -11.31 14.59
CA CYS A 70 -17.20 -10.59 15.04
C CYS A 70 -16.67 -11.17 16.36
N PRO A 71 -15.52 -11.86 16.38
CA PRO A 71 -15.00 -12.49 17.62
C PRO A 71 -14.55 -11.45 18.66
N LYS A 72 -14.31 -10.21 18.24
CA LYS A 72 -13.94 -9.09 19.12
C LYS A 72 -15.14 -8.26 19.57
N ALA A 73 -16.34 -8.56 19.05
CA ALA A 73 -17.54 -7.73 19.20
C ALA A 73 -17.25 -6.23 18.96
N ALA A 74 -16.48 -5.96 17.91
CA ALA A 74 -16.01 -4.64 17.52
C ALA A 74 -16.92 -3.93 16.49
N LEU A 75 -18.01 -4.58 16.05
CA LEU A 75 -18.95 -4.02 15.08
C LEU A 75 -20.30 -3.81 15.76
N ALA A 76 -20.96 -2.71 15.43
CA ALA A 76 -22.35 -2.45 15.80
C ALA A 76 -23.10 -1.84 14.62
N LEU A 77 -24.32 -2.30 14.36
CA LEU A 77 -25.22 -1.64 13.40
C LEU A 77 -25.99 -0.53 14.12
N THR A 78 -25.92 0.67 13.58
CA THR A 78 -26.68 1.86 14.03
C THR A 78 -27.58 2.38 12.92
N GLN A 79 -28.33 3.45 13.18
CA GLN A 79 -29.14 4.10 12.14
C GLN A 79 -28.30 4.66 10.99
N ASP A 80 -27.07 5.11 11.29
CA ASP A 80 -26.10 5.62 10.31
C ASP A 80 -25.25 4.49 9.68
N GLY A 81 -25.52 3.24 10.06
CA GLY A 81 -24.87 2.03 9.54
C GLY A 81 -23.82 1.42 10.48
N ILE A 82 -22.83 0.72 9.90
CA ILE A 82 -21.88 -0.06 10.69
C ILE A 82 -20.81 0.84 11.32
N ILE A 83 -20.76 0.85 12.64
CA ILE A 83 -19.68 1.46 13.43
C ILE A 83 -18.65 0.37 13.75
N ILE A 84 -17.37 0.69 13.56
CA ILE A 84 -16.23 -0.18 13.88
C ILE A 84 -15.47 0.43 15.06
N ASP A 85 -15.48 -0.27 16.20
CA ASP A 85 -14.64 0.08 17.35
C ASP A 85 -13.17 -0.23 17.02
N ARG A 86 -12.39 0.84 16.78
CA ARG A 86 -10.97 0.77 16.42
C ARG A 86 -10.07 0.30 17.57
N GLY A 87 -10.52 0.38 18.83
CA GLY A 87 -9.80 -0.13 19.99
C GLY A 87 -9.93 -1.63 20.17
N ARG A 88 -10.96 -2.25 19.59
CA ARG A 88 -11.25 -3.70 19.70
C ARG A 88 -10.98 -4.47 18.40
N CYS A 89 -11.15 -3.84 17.25
CA CYS A 89 -10.97 -4.47 15.96
C CYS A 89 -9.48 -4.75 15.69
N ASP A 90 -9.14 -6.01 15.46
CA ASP A 90 -7.80 -6.46 15.05
C ASP A 90 -7.70 -6.73 13.54
N ALA A 91 -8.73 -6.34 12.78
CA ALA A 91 -8.85 -6.59 11.35
C ALA A 91 -8.67 -8.07 10.95
N CYS A 92 -9.09 -9.03 11.80
CA CYS A 92 -9.00 -10.47 11.52
C CYS A 92 -9.81 -10.94 10.30
N GLY A 93 -10.76 -10.13 9.80
CA GLY A 93 -11.48 -10.39 8.56
C GLY A 93 -12.67 -11.35 8.66
N GLN A 94 -13.00 -11.91 9.84
CA GLN A 94 -14.15 -12.81 9.96
C GLN A 94 -15.48 -12.16 9.54
N CYS A 95 -15.66 -10.89 9.90
CA CYS A 95 -16.80 -10.09 9.47
C CYS A 95 -16.85 -9.83 7.95
N VAL A 96 -15.71 -9.88 7.25
CA VAL A 96 -15.65 -9.78 5.78
C VAL A 96 -16.18 -11.06 5.16
N VAL A 97 -15.71 -12.22 5.63
CA VAL A 97 -16.18 -13.53 5.15
C VAL A 97 -17.67 -13.71 5.39
N ALA A 98 -18.17 -13.25 6.53
CA ALA A 98 -19.58 -13.35 6.90
C ALA A 98 -20.50 -12.39 6.13
N CYS A 99 -19.98 -11.35 5.46
CA CYS A 99 -20.80 -10.31 4.86
C CYS A 99 -21.33 -10.75 3.48
N PRO A 100 -22.64 -11.05 3.32
CA PRO A 100 -23.17 -11.55 2.05
C PRO A 100 -23.15 -10.50 0.93
N ALA A 101 -23.02 -9.22 1.28
CA ALA A 101 -23.03 -8.11 0.33
C ALA A 101 -21.63 -7.57 -0.01
N ASN A 102 -20.56 -8.17 0.53
CA ASN A 102 -19.18 -7.67 0.36
C ASN A 102 -19.03 -6.18 0.70
N ALA A 103 -19.73 -5.75 1.75
CA ALA A 103 -19.74 -4.37 2.23
C ALA A 103 -18.62 -4.08 3.22
N LEU A 104 -17.81 -5.07 3.59
CA LEU A 104 -16.66 -4.92 4.47
C LEU A 104 -15.41 -5.38 3.73
N GLU A 105 -14.28 -4.73 4.01
CA GLU A 105 -12.99 -5.09 3.43
C GLU A 105 -11.87 -4.84 4.43
N VAL A 106 -10.85 -5.69 4.44
CA VAL A 106 -9.61 -5.43 5.16
C VAL A 106 -8.61 -4.82 4.19
N LEU A 107 -8.31 -3.53 4.39
CA LEU A 107 -7.28 -2.80 3.65
C LEU A 107 -5.91 -3.10 4.25
N GLY A 108 -5.05 -3.71 3.44
CA GLY A 108 -3.75 -4.22 3.87
C GLY A 108 -3.75 -5.72 4.04
N LYS A 109 -3.14 -6.40 3.09
CA LYS A 109 -2.89 -7.84 3.10
C LYS A 109 -1.41 -8.06 3.28
N ARG A 110 -1.07 -8.98 4.18
CA ARG A 110 0.30 -9.42 4.35
C ARG A 110 0.62 -10.43 3.24
N MET A 111 1.41 -10.01 2.26
CA MET A 111 1.75 -10.81 1.09
C MET A 111 3.25 -11.13 1.07
N THR A 112 3.63 -12.31 0.58
CA THR A 112 5.02 -12.64 0.29
C THR A 112 5.50 -11.94 -0.97
N VAL A 113 6.82 -11.86 -1.15
CA VAL A 113 7.42 -11.31 -2.38
C VAL A 113 6.93 -12.07 -3.62
N GLU A 114 6.79 -13.39 -3.53
CA GLU A 114 6.37 -14.27 -4.62
C GLU A 114 4.91 -14.11 -4.95
N GLU A 115 4.04 -13.93 -3.96
CA GLU A 115 2.62 -13.66 -4.20
C GLU A 115 2.45 -12.37 -5.01
N VAL A 116 3.20 -11.32 -4.67
CA VAL A 116 3.17 -10.05 -5.41
C VAL A 116 3.84 -10.19 -6.78
N ALA A 117 5.02 -10.79 -6.85
CA ALA A 117 5.74 -11.02 -8.10
C ALA A 117 4.89 -11.82 -9.10
N ALA A 118 4.23 -12.89 -8.65
CA ALA A 118 3.35 -13.70 -9.49
C ALA A 118 2.13 -12.95 -10.02
N ILE A 119 1.72 -11.84 -9.40
CA ILE A 119 0.67 -10.95 -9.94
C ILE A 119 1.28 -9.99 -10.96
N VAL A 120 2.39 -9.32 -10.62
CA VAL A 120 3.07 -8.35 -11.49
C VAL A 120 3.51 -8.99 -12.81
N LEU A 121 4.00 -10.22 -12.77
CA LEU A 121 4.48 -10.94 -13.94
C LEU A 121 3.37 -11.35 -14.92
N ARG A 122 2.09 -11.34 -14.51
CA ARG A 122 0.96 -11.63 -15.41
C ARG A 122 0.83 -10.62 -16.55
N ASP A 123 1.37 -9.42 -16.36
CA ASP A 123 1.28 -8.31 -17.30
C ASP A 123 2.56 -8.11 -18.12
N ARG A 124 3.51 -9.06 -18.08
CA ARG A 124 4.79 -8.96 -18.80
C ARG A 124 4.64 -8.55 -20.27
N VAL A 125 3.67 -9.13 -20.98
CA VAL A 125 3.41 -8.85 -22.41
C VAL A 125 3.09 -7.37 -22.65
N PHE A 126 2.42 -6.70 -21.71
CA PHE A 126 2.11 -5.27 -21.82
C PHE A 126 3.37 -4.42 -21.60
N TYR A 127 4.24 -4.82 -20.69
CA TYR A 127 5.50 -4.11 -20.42
C TYR A 127 6.42 -4.17 -21.64
N GLU A 128 6.57 -5.34 -22.26
CA GLU A 128 7.38 -5.55 -23.46
C GLU A 128 6.95 -4.67 -24.64
N LYS A 129 5.65 -4.39 -24.77
CA LYS A 129 5.10 -3.55 -25.85
C LYS A 129 5.14 -2.05 -25.54
N SER A 130 4.96 -1.69 -24.28
CA SER A 130 4.83 -0.27 -23.87
C SER A 130 6.12 0.33 -23.34
N GLY A 131 7.14 -0.48 -23.05
CA GLY A 131 8.33 -0.04 -22.30
C GLY A 131 8.06 0.20 -20.80
N GLY A 132 6.94 -0.33 -20.28
CA GLY A 132 6.53 -0.16 -18.89
C GLY A 132 7.16 -1.17 -17.93
N GLY A 133 6.46 -1.52 -16.84
CA GLY A 133 6.99 -2.44 -15.83
C GLY A 133 6.23 -2.41 -14.50
N MET A 134 6.96 -2.47 -13.38
CA MET A 134 6.37 -2.37 -12.05
C MET A 134 6.59 -0.98 -11.46
N THR A 135 5.60 -0.40 -10.78
CA THR A 135 5.80 0.73 -9.88
C THR A 135 5.56 0.28 -8.44
N LEU A 136 6.47 0.62 -7.53
CA LEU A 136 6.28 0.42 -6.10
C LEU A 136 5.87 1.76 -5.49
N SER A 137 4.65 1.85 -4.94
CA SER A 137 4.00 3.09 -4.48
C SER A 137 3.12 2.81 -3.24
N GLY A 138 2.11 3.64 -2.98
CA GLY A 138 1.06 3.45 -1.96
C GLY A 138 1.15 4.50 -0.88
N GLY A 139 1.72 4.10 0.25
CA GLY A 139 2.26 5.03 1.23
C GLY A 139 3.71 5.33 0.87
N GLU A 140 4.64 4.83 1.68
CA GLU A 140 6.06 5.01 1.50
C GLU A 140 6.77 3.64 1.51
N PRO A 141 7.26 3.16 0.35
CA PRO A 141 7.94 1.88 0.24
C PRO A 141 9.13 1.73 1.22
N SER A 142 9.84 2.81 1.52
CA SER A 142 10.98 2.80 2.45
C SER A 142 10.60 2.59 3.92
N LEU A 143 9.31 2.58 4.28
CA LEU A 143 8.86 2.11 5.60
C LEU A 143 8.81 0.57 5.72
N GLN A 144 8.93 -0.14 4.60
CA GLN A 144 9.03 -1.60 4.55
C GLN A 144 10.24 -2.04 3.70
N PRO A 145 11.46 -1.57 4.04
CA PRO A 145 12.60 -1.58 3.12
C PRO A 145 13.05 -3.00 2.75
N GLY A 146 12.96 -3.96 3.67
CA GLY A 146 13.33 -5.36 3.40
C GLY A 146 12.42 -6.02 2.37
N PHE A 147 11.11 -5.77 2.44
CA PHE A 147 10.15 -6.28 1.46
C PHE A 147 10.28 -5.55 0.12
N ALA A 148 10.38 -4.22 0.15
CA ALA A 148 10.57 -3.40 -1.04
C ALA A 148 11.81 -3.84 -1.83
N ALA A 149 12.98 -3.91 -1.18
CA ALA A 149 14.22 -4.33 -1.80
C ALA A 149 14.13 -5.74 -2.40
N ALA A 150 13.57 -6.69 -1.65
CA ALA A 150 13.44 -8.07 -2.11
C ALA A 150 12.54 -8.17 -3.36
N LEU A 151 11.40 -7.47 -3.37
CA LEU A 151 10.49 -7.45 -4.52
C LEU A 151 11.15 -6.79 -5.74
N MET A 152 11.80 -5.63 -5.56
CA MET A 152 12.51 -4.94 -6.64
C MET A 152 13.62 -5.82 -7.24
N GLN A 153 14.39 -6.53 -6.40
CA GLN A 153 15.41 -7.48 -6.86
C GLN A 153 14.83 -8.67 -7.63
N VAL A 154 13.65 -9.18 -7.26
CA VAL A 154 12.97 -10.23 -8.03
C VAL A 154 12.53 -9.69 -9.40
N MET A 155 11.92 -8.51 -9.45
CA MET A 155 11.49 -7.89 -10.70
C MET A 155 12.65 -7.61 -11.66
N ARG A 156 13.77 -7.09 -11.15
CA ARG A 156 14.98 -6.88 -11.97
C ARG A 156 15.56 -8.19 -12.52
N ARG A 157 15.59 -9.26 -11.71
CA ARG A 157 16.02 -10.59 -12.17
C ARG A 157 15.13 -11.14 -13.28
N GLU A 158 13.85 -10.80 -13.24
CA GLU A 158 12.86 -11.14 -14.26
C GLU A 158 12.87 -10.19 -15.48
N GLY A 159 13.83 -9.24 -15.54
CA GLY A 159 13.95 -8.27 -16.63
C GLY A 159 12.84 -7.21 -16.65
N ILE A 160 12.10 -7.02 -15.55
CA ILE A 160 11.03 -6.02 -15.44
C ILE A 160 11.63 -4.69 -14.96
N HIS A 161 11.35 -3.61 -15.69
CA HIS A 161 11.71 -2.26 -15.28
C HIS A 161 10.98 -1.87 -13.98
N VAL A 162 11.72 -1.37 -13.01
CA VAL A 162 11.22 -0.98 -11.69
C VAL A 162 11.22 0.54 -11.53
N ALA A 163 10.04 1.10 -11.28
CA ALA A 163 9.90 2.48 -10.82
C ALA A 163 9.64 2.48 -9.30
N LEU A 164 10.35 3.34 -8.57
CA LEU A 164 10.13 3.61 -7.16
C LEU A 164 9.42 4.95 -7.02
N ASP A 165 8.20 4.94 -6.49
CA ASP A 165 7.41 6.14 -6.18
C ASP A 165 7.45 6.38 -4.68
N THR A 166 8.05 7.50 -4.29
CA THR A 166 8.45 7.78 -2.90
C THR A 166 8.26 9.24 -2.53
N CYS A 167 7.84 9.45 -1.28
CA CYS A 167 7.78 10.78 -0.68
C CYS A 167 9.12 11.24 -0.07
N GLY A 168 10.14 10.37 -0.05
CA GLY A 168 11.45 10.68 0.54
C GLY A 168 11.44 10.84 2.07
N GLY A 169 10.31 10.60 2.74
CA GLY A 169 10.11 10.90 4.17
C GLY A 169 10.82 9.95 5.16
N THR A 170 11.88 9.24 4.74
CA THR A 170 12.69 8.38 5.61
C THR A 170 14.17 8.74 5.51
N LYS A 171 14.97 8.28 6.48
CA LYS A 171 16.42 8.57 6.50
C LYS A 171 17.09 8.04 5.23
N TRP A 172 18.00 8.81 4.64
CA TRP A 172 18.73 8.43 3.42
C TRP A 172 19.28 7.01 3.45
N LYS A 173 19.92 6.59 4.55
CA LYS A 173 20.45 5.21 4.71
C LYS A 173 19.44 4.07 4.51
N VAL A 174 18.13 4.35 4.59
CA VAL A 174 17.05 3.38 4.37
C VAL A 174 16.54 3.48 2.92
N LEU A 175 16.48 4.69 2.37
CA LEU A 175 15.99 4.95 1.01
C LEU A 175 17.05 4.65 -0.07
N GLU A 176 18.32 4.96 0.19
CA GLU A 176 19.46 4.81 -0.74
C GLU A 176 19.53 3.41 -1.37
N PRO A 177 19.45 2.29 -0.61
CA PRO A 177 19.48 0.96 -1.23
C PRO A 177 18.29 0.68 -2.15
N LEU A 178 17.14 1.33 -1.93
CA LEU A 178 15.97 1.20 -2.82
C LEU A 178 16.17 2.03 -4.08
N VAL A 179 16.71 3.24 -3.95
CA VAL A 179 17.06 4.10 -5.09
C VAL A 179 18.06 3.42 -6.01
N GLU A 180 19.10 2.78 -5.47
CA GLU A 180 20.09 2.02 -6.26
C GLU A 180 19.49 0.81 -7.00
N LEU A 181 18.37 0.28 -6.52
CA LEU A 181 17.63 -0.82 -7.14
C LEU A 181 16.58 -0.33 -8.15
N ALA A 182 16.24 0.95 -8.18
CA ALA A 182 15.23 1.47 -9.08
C ALA A 182 15.85 1.83 -10.44
N ASP A 183 15.13 1.55 -11.53
CA ASP A 183 15.49 2.05 -12.87
C ASP A 183 14.96 3.49 -13.07
N LEU A 184 13.90 3.86 -12.35
CA LEU A 184 13.32 5.20 -12.29
C LEU A 184 12.90 5.52 -10.85
N VAL A 185 13.19 6.73 -10.39
CA VAL A 185 12.67 7.24 -9.11
C VAL A 185 11.71 8.40 -9.39
N LEU A 186 10.48 8.27 -8.89
CA LEU A 186 9.49 9.33 -8.83
C LEU A 186 9.53 9.88 -7.40
N LEU A 187 10.26 10.97 -7.20
CA LEU A 187 10.41 11.61 -5.90
C LEU A 187 9.46 12.81 -5.78
N ASP A 188 8.59 12.77 -4.78
CA ASP A 188 7.65 13.86 -4.52
C ASP A 188 8.30 15.01 -3.71
N LEU A 189 8.46 16.18 -4.35
CA LEU A 189 8.76 17.44 -3.67
C LEU A 189 7.46 18.24 -3.46
N LYS A 190 6.87 18.11 -2.27
CA LYS A 190 5.52 18.62 -1.99
C LYS A 190 5.49 20.07 -1.48
N ILE A 191 6.30 20.39 -0.47
CA ILE A 191 6.39 21.73 0.15
C ILE A 191 7.86 22.04 0.43
N MET A 192 8.41 23.09 -0.21
CA MET A 192 9.83 23.48 -0.10
C MET A 192 10.08 24.59 0.94
N ASP A 193 9.21 24.69 1.94
CA ASP A 193 9.24 25.69 3.00
C ASP A 193 9.48 24.94 4.32
N GLU A 194 10.63 25.21 4.96
CA GLU A 194 11.13 24.49 6.14
C GLU A 194 10.14 24.53 7.32
N ASP A 195 9.40 25.62 7.46
CA ASP A 195 8.40 25.77 8.53
C ASP A 195 7.08 25.06 8.19
N LYS A 196 6.66 25.11 6.93
CA LYS A 196 5.38 24.53 6.51
C LYS A 196 5.45 23.02 6.32
N HIS A 197 6.55 22.48 5.81
CA HIS A 197 6.69 21.05 5.52
C HIS A 197 6.36 20.17 6.74
N PRO A 198 6.99 20.33 7.92
CA PRO A 198 6.68 19.52 9.08
C PRO A 198 5.28 19.78 9.63
N ARG A 199 4.79 21.02 9.58
CA ARG A 199 3.45 21.34 10.08
C ARG A 199 2.33 20.74 9.24
N VAL A 200 2.50 20.68 7.92
CA VAL A 200 1.46 20.23 6.99
C VAL A 200 1.61 18.75 6.65
N LEU A 201 2.84 18.26 6.48
CA LEU A 201 3.12 16.90 6.04
C LEU A 201 3.54 15.98 7.19
N GLY A 202 3.95 16.51 8.34
CA GLY A 202 4.33 15.71 9.52
C GLY A 202 5.78 15.23 9.55
N VAL A 203 6.61 15.60 8.58
CA VAL A 203 8.03 15.23 8.48
C VAL A 203 8.93 16.45 8.23
N SER A 204 10.20 16.39 8.63
CA SER A 204 11.15 17.49 8.37
C SER A 204 11.50 17.57 6.88
N LEU A 205 11.64 18.79 6.36
CA LEU A 205 12.12 19.01 4.98
C LEU A 205 13.53 18.41 4.77
N ASP A 206 14.40 18.51 5.76
CA ASP A 206 15.77 17.94 5.75
C ASP A 206 15.81 16.40 5.60
N THR A 207 14.68 15.72 5.81
CA THR A 207 14.62 14.26 5.56
C THR A 207 14.48 13.96 4.07
N VAL A 208 13.90 14.88 3.30
CA VAL A 208 13.58 14.72 1.88
C VAL A 208 14.68 15.30 0.98
N LEU A 209 15.39 16.35 1.44
CA LEU A 209 16.42 17.07 0.69
C LEU A 209 17.85 16.58 0.95
#